data_AF-A0A076EFL2-F1
#
_entry.id   AF-A0A076EFL2-F1
#
_cell.length_a   1.000
_cell.length_b   1.000
_cell.length_c   1.000
_cell.angle_alpha   90.00
_cell.angle_beta   90.00
_cell.angle_gamma   90.00
#
_symmetry.space_group_name_H-M   'P 1'
#
loop_
_entity.id
_entity.type
_entity.pdbx_description
1 polymer ?
#
loop_
_entity_poly.entity_id
_entity_poly.type
_entity_poly.pdbx_seq_one_letter_code
_entity_poly.pdbx_strand_id
1 'polypeptide(L)'
;MTLVPRAAVTLIAAGPLALFLVAPAAADPPDVTLTAAVAGSVVTTTITNDTGADIVCGLGGLHAADDIVNPESVAVFHASNVVIGPGPRDFVFDAVPDGDYLIHWICSENAGPGDEVWGSAPLPETAYAKPATAEPLPVTVRTETCFGSVCLPPGLGL
;
A
#
# COMPACT_ATOMS: atom_id res chain seq x y z
N MET A 1 37.89 70.32 12.58
CA MET A 1 38.13 69.79 13.95
C MET A 1 36.79 69.67 14.64
N THR A 2 36.48 68.47 15.16
CA THR A 2 35.55 68.12 16.28
C THR A 2 34.07 68.53 16.15
N LEU A 3 33.02 67.75 16.44
CA LEU A 3 32.82 66.42 17.05
C LEU A 3 31.34 66.02 16.76
N VAL A 4 31.07 64.76 16.45
CA VAL A 4 29.76 64.06 16.57
C VAL A 4 29.57 63.78 18.09
N PRO A 5 28.37 63.78 18.75
CA PRO A 5 27.25 62.86 18.46
C PRO A 5 25.81 63.25 18.92
N ARG A 6 24.79 62.54 18.39
CA ARG A 6 23.86 61.68 19.18
C ARG A 6 22.80 61.03 18.30
N ALA A 7 22.61 59.74 18.57
CA ALA A 7 21.79 58.78 17.85
C ALA A 7 20.27 58.98 18.03
N ALA A 8 19.49 58.54 17.03
CA ALA A 8 18.17 57.99 17.24
C ALA A 8 17.90 56.89 16.19
N VAL A 9 17.64 55.70 16.72
CA VAL A 9 17.35 54.45 16.02
C VAL A 9 15.88 54.42 15.64
N THR A 10 15.56 54.01 14.41
CA THR A 10 14.30 53.31 14.09
C THR A 10 14.49 52.50 12.81
N LEU A 11 14.81 51.21 12.97
CA LEU A 11 14.62 50.22 11.91
C LEU A 11 13.13 49.89 11.84
N ILE A 12 12.49 50.16 10.71
CA ILE A 12 11.19 49.54 10.36
C ILE A 12 11.52 48.47 9.32
N ALA A 13 11.70 47.23 9.80
CA ALA A 13 11.79 46.06 8.96
C ALA A 13 10.39 45.73 8.44
N ALA A 14 10.05 46.21 7.24
CA ALA A 14 8.90 45.74 6.49
C ALA A 14 9.25 44.35 5.93
N GLY A 15 8.88 43.31 6.66
CA GLY A 15 9.00 41.93 6.18
C GLY A 15 8.01 41.69 5.03
N PRO A 16 8.45 41.17 3.86
CA PRO A 16 7.52 40.66 2.87
C PRO A 16 6.91 39.37 3.43
N LEU A 17 5.60 39.41 3.69
CA LEU A 17 4.78 38.21 3.87
C LEU A 17 4.77 37.46 2.52
N ALA A 18 5.71 36.55 2.35
CA ALA A 18 5.70 35.60 1.24
C ALA A 18 4.48 34.68 1.45
N LEU A 19 3.47 34.85 0.60
CA LEU A 19 2.36 33.94 0.46
C LEU A 19 2.91 32.59 0.00
N PHE A 20 2.86 31.57 0.86
CA PHE A 20 3.12 30.19 0.48
C PHE A 20 1.96 29.69 -0.38
N LEU A 21 2.05 29.92 -1.69
CA LEU A 21 1.32 29.13 -2.67
C LEU A 21 2.07 27.80 -2.80
N VAL A 22 1.73 26.85 -1.93
CA VAL A 22 2.08 25.45 -2.13
C VAL A 22 1.35 25.02 -3.39
N ALA A 23 2.08 24.93 -4.52
CA ALA A 23 1.59 24.20 -5.68
C ALA A 23 1.22 22.78 -5.21
N PRO A 24 0.15 22.15 -5.72
CA PRO A 24 -0.06 20.73 -5.47
C PRO A 24 1.19 20.00 -5.96
N ALA A 25 1.90 19.39 -5.01
CA ALA A 25 3.11 18.66 -5.28
C ALA A 25 2.77 17.42 -6.13
N ALA A 26 3.54 17.25 -7.20
CA ALA A 26 3.80 16.05 -8.01
C ALA A 26 2.91 14.81 -7.75
N ALA A 27 2.16 14.39 -8.77
CA ALA A 27 1.85 12.97 -8.92
C ALA A 27 3.06 12.30 -9.59
N ASP A 28 3.83 11.52 -8.82
CA ASP A 28 4.69 10.40 -9.28
C ASP A 28 5.38 9.72 -8.06
N PRO A 29 4.64 8.93 -7.28
CA PRO A 29 4.95 7.51 -7.00
C PRO A 29 3.66 6.66 -6.95
N PRO A 30 3.71 5.30 -6.96
CA PRO A 30 2.78 4.48 -7.73
C PRO A 30 1.32 4.88 -7.49
N ASP A 31 0.60 5.16 -8.58
CA ASP A 31 -0.82 5.56 -8.57
C ASP A 31 -1.75 4.53 -7.91
N VAL A 32 -1.20 3.36 -7.56
CA VAL A 32 -1.88 2.34 -6.80
C VAL A 32 -1.00 1.91 -5.63
N THR A 33 -1.57 1.94 -4.44
CA THR A 33 -0.91 1.47 -3.21
C THR A 33 -1.72 0.38 -2.53
N LEU A 34 -1.02 -0.56 -1.88
CA LEU A 34 -1.60 -1.64 -1.09
C LEU A 34 -1.15 -1.54 0.37
N THR A 35 -2.09 -1.65 1.29
CA THR A 35 -1.80 -1.86 2.72
C THR A 35 -2.59 -3.05 3.25
N ALA A 36 -2.18 -3.60 4.40
CA ALA A 36 -2.89 -4.68 5.05
C ALA A 36 -2.84 -4.56 6.57
N ALA A 37 -3.90 -5.03 7.21
CA ALA A 37 -4.03 -5.19 8.66
C ALA A 37 -4.51 -6.61 8.97
N VAL A 38 -3.98 -7.19 10.04
CA VAL A 38 -4.34 -8.54 10.49
C VAL A 38 -4.93 -8.47 11.89
N ALA A 39 -6.08 -9.11 12.09
CA ALA A 39 -6.75 -9.22 13.38
C ALA A 39 -7.24 -10.67 13.58
N GLY A 40 -6.48 -11.47 14.34
CA GLY A 40 -6.74 -12.91 14.47
C GLY A 40 -6.62 -13.60 13.11
N SER A 41 -7.69 -14.29 12.68
CA SER A 41 -7.80 -14.94 11.37
C SER A 41 -8.36 -14.03 10.26
N VAL A 42 -8.48 -12.72 10.52
CA VAL A 42 -9.03 -11.76 9.54
C VAL A 42 -7.89 -10.94 8.96
N VAL A 43 -7.78 -10.93 7.64
CA VAL A 43 -6.87 -10.05 6.88
C VAL A 43 -7.71 -9.01 6.17
N THR A 44 -7.48 -7.74 6.49
CA THR A 44 -8.06 -6.61 5.76
C THR A 44 -6.99 -6.00 4.89
N THR A 45 -7.21 -5.94 3.57
CA THR A 45 -6.30 -5.26 2.64
C THR A 45 -6.99 -4.04 2.06
N THR A 46 -6.27 -2.94 1.93
CA THR A 46 -6.78 -1.70 1.33
C THR A 46 -5.96 -1.39 0.09
N ILE A 47 -6.61 -1.34 -1.07
CA ILE A 47 -6.02 -0.77 -2.28
C ILE A 47 -6.48 0.67 -2.39
N THR A 48 -5.54 1.61 -2.53
CA THR A 48 -5.84 3.02 -2.85
C THR A 48 -5.52 3.27 -4.30
N ASN A 49 -6.51 3.77 -5.05
CA ASN A 49 -6.38 4.16 -6.44
C ASN A 49 -6.31 5.69 -6.56
N ASP A 50 -5.13 6.21 -6.86
CA ASP A 50 -4.84 7.62 -7.04
C ASP A 50 -4.75 8.05 -8.52
N THR A 51 -5.03 7.14 -9.47
CA THR A 51 -4.99 7.40 -10.93
C THR A 51 -6.02 8.43 -11.40
N GLY A 52 -7.07 8.68 -10.61
CA GLY A 52 -8.20 9.54 -10.97
C GLY A 52 -9.22 8.91 -11.92
N ALA A 53 -9.06 7.64 -12.30
CA ALA A 53 -10.01 6.87 -13.11
C ALA A 53 -10.29 5.49 -12.49
N ASP A 54 -11.29 4.78 -12.99
CA ASP A 54 -11.53 3.39 -12.57
C ASP A 54 -10.44 2.46 -13.12
N ILE A 55 -9.92 1.58 -12.26
CA ILE A 55 -8.95 0.52 -12.61
C ILE A 55 -9.53 -0.86 -12.33
N VAL A 56 -8.95 -1.90 -12.92
CA VAL A 56 -9.27 -3.30 -12.62
C VAL A 56 -8.10 -3.92 -11.89
N CYS A 57 -8.36 -4.52 -10.73
CA CYS A 57 -7.35 -5.13 -9.90
C CYS A 57 -7.62 -6.62 -9.63
N GLY A 58 -6.56 -7.33 -9.27
CA GLY A 58 -6.60 -8.60 -8.58
C GLY A 58 -5.55 -8.62 -7.47
N LEU A 59 -5.86 -9.27 -6.36
CA LEU A 59 -4.90 -9.51 -5.28
C LEU A 59 -5.10 -10.90 -4.67
N GLY A 60 -4.06 -11.43 -4.06
CA GLY A 60 -4.14 -12.67 -3.31
C GLY A 60 -2.96 -12.89 -2.39
N GLY A 61 -3.19 -13.60 -1.29
CA GLY A 61 -2.17 -14.03 -0.36
C GLY A 61 -1.73 -15.46 -0.64
N LEU A 62 -0.46 -15.66 -0.97
CA LEU A 62 0.17 -16.97 -1.09
C LEU A 62 1.01 -17.23 0.16
N HIS A 63 1.28 -18.50 0.51
CA HIS A 63 2.25 -18.74 1.57
C HIS A 63 3.60 -18.16 1.17
N ALA A 64 4.36 -17.62 2.12
CA ALA A 64 5.64 -16.99 1.83
C ALA A 64 6.70 -17.96 1.26
N ALA A 65 6.48 -19.27 1.43
CA ALA A 65 7.31 -20.33 0.84
C ALA A 65 6.88 -20.73 -0.58
N ASP A 66 5.71 -20.28 -1.03
CA ASP A 66 5.20 -20.56 -2.37
C ASP A 66 5.80 -19.62 -3.40
N ASP A 67 5.83 -20.06 -4.66
CA ASP A 67 6.31 -19.27 -5.79
C ASP A 67 5.12 -18.83 -6.65
N ILE A 68 4.88 -17.52 -6.76
CA ILE A 68 3.75 -17.00 -7.55
C ILE A 68 3.87 -17.30 -9.06
N VAL A 69 5.08 -17.54 -9.57
CA VAL A 69 5.22 -17.94 -11.00
C VAL A 69 5.00 -19.43 -11.21
N ASN A 70 4.90 -20.22 -10.15
CA ASN A 70 4.54 -21.62 -10.24
C ASN A 70 3.02 -21.76 -10.42
N PRO A 71 2.53 -22.35 -11.52
CA PRO A 71 1.09 -22.51 -11.77
C PRO A 71 0.39 -23.42 -10.77
N GLU A 72 1.12 -24.24 -10.01
CA GLU A 72 0.58 -25.09 -8.95
C GLU A 72 0.41 -24.35 -7.61
N SER A 73 0.97 -23.15 -7.46
CA SER A 73 0.80 -22.34 -6.26
C SER A 73 -0.62 -21.77 -6.19
N VAL A 74 -1.29 -21.95 -5.06
CA VAL A 74 -2.69 -21.54 -4.88
C VAL A 74 -2.77 -20.41 -3.85
N ALA A 75 -3.41 -19.31 -4.22
CA ALA A 75 -3.69 -18.24 -3.27
C ALA A 75 -4.65 -18.73 -2.18
N VAL A 76 -4.26 -18.54 -0.92
CA VAL A 76 -5.05 -18.90 0.27
C VAL A 76 -6.27 -18.00 0.42
N PHE A 77 -6.13 -16.74 0.04
CA PHE A 77 -7.21 -15.77 -0.08
C PHE A 77 -6.99 -14.89 -1.30
N HIS A 78 -8.05 -14.47 -1.99
CA HIS A 78 -7.92 -13.65 -3.19
C HIS A 78 -9.19 -12.88 -3.54
N ALA A 79 -9.01 -11.80 -4.30
CA ALA A 79 -10.06 -11.09 -5.02
C ALA A 79 -9.56 -10.85 -6.45
N SER A 80 -10.37 -11.15 -7.47
CA SER A 80 -9.93 -11.08 -8.87
C SER A 80 -10.88 -10.26 -9.72
N ASN A 81 -10.35 -9.52 -10.69
CA ASN A 81 -11.09 -8.72 -11.67
C ASN A 81 -12.08 -7.73 -11.01
N VAL A 82 -11.61 -7.05 -9.97
CA VAL A 82 -12.42 -6.10 -9.21
C VAL A 82 -12.18 -4.68 -9.72
N VAL A 83 -13.26 -3.97 -10.05
CA VAL A 83 -13.18 -2.56 -10.45
C VAL A 83 -12.99 -1.68 -9.21
N ILE A 84 -11.93 -0.89 -9.17
CA ILE A 84 -11.62 0.04 -8.07
C ILE A 84 -11.72 1.45 -8.62
N GLY A 85 -12.71 2.21 -8.14
CA GLY A 85 -12.80 3.64 -8.45
C GLY A 85 -11.76 4.45 -7.70
N PRO A 86 -11.64 5.76 -7.96
CA PRO A 86 -10.68 6.61 -7.26
C PRO A 86 -10.86 6.59 -5.73
N GLY A 87 -9.74 6.53 -5.01
CA GLY A 87 -9.67 6.45 -3.55
C GLY A 87 -9.47 5.03 -3.00
N PRO A 88 -9.61 4.85 -1.68
CA PRO A 88 -9.38 3.58 -1.02
C PRO A 88 -10.56 2.61 -1.17
N ARG A 89 -10.24 1.33 -1.32
CA ARG A 89 -11.18 0.21 -1.25
C ARG A 89 -10.63 -0.92 -0.40
N ASP A 90 -11.44 -1.35 0.55
CA ASP A 90 -11.12 -2.46 1.45
C ASP A 90 -11.59 -3.80 0.89
N PHE A 91 -10.80 -4.84 1.17
CA PHE A 91 -11.14 -6.24 1.00
C PHE A 91 -10.90 -6.95 2.33
N VAL A 92 -11.92 -7.66 2.81
CA VAL A 92 -11.87 -8.40 4.07
C VAL A 92 -11.87 -9.88 3.75
N PHE A 93 -10.85 -10.59 4.22
CA PHE A 93 -10.70 -12.03 4.11
C PHE A 93 -10.83 -12.64 5.51
N ASP A 94 -11.92 -13.36 5.74
CA ASP A 94 -12.17 -14.06 6.99
C ASP A 94 -11.60 -15.48 6.98
N ALA A 95 -11.40 -16.03 8.18
CA ALA A 95 -10.96 -17.41 8.39
C ALA A 95 -9.65 -17.78 7.65
N VAL A 96 -8.75 -16.80 7.49
CA VAL A 96 -7.40 -17.06 6.96
C VAL A 96 -6.66 -17.94 7.96
N PRO A 97 -6.10 -19.09 7.53
CA PRO A 97 -5.34 -19.97 8.41
C PRO A 97 -4.11 -19.28 9.00
N ASP A 98 -3.61 -19.81 10.12
CA ASP A 98 -2.34 -19.39 10.68
C ASP A 98 -1.21 -19.66 9.68
N GLY A 99 -0.40 -18.63 9.41
CA GLY A 99 0.67 -18.74 8.44
C GLY A 99 1.33 -17.41 8.15
N ASP A 100 2.49 -17.49 7.50
CA ASP A 100 3.16 -16.34 6.91
C ASP A 100 2.86 -16.31 5.42
N TYR A 101 2.41 -15.15 4.95
CA TYR A 101 1.90 -14.94 3.62
C TYR A 101 2.57 -13.75 2.95
N LEU A 102 2.65 -13.80 1.63
CA LEU A 102 2.96 -12.66 0.77
C LEU A 102 1.69 -12.29 0.01
N ILE A 103 1.24 -11.05 0.20
CA ILE A 103 0.12 -10.50 -0.58
C ILE A 103 0.68 -9.94 -1.87
N HIS A 104 0.31 -10.60 -2.97
CA HIS A 104 0.58 -10.15 -4.30
C HIS A 104 -0.64 -9.44 -4.87
N TRP A 105 -0.40 -8.46 -5.73
CA TRP A 105 -1.46 -7.69 -6.37
C TRP A 105 -1.04 -7.22 -7.76
N ILE A 106 -2.03 -7.00 -8.59
CA ILE A 106 -1.90 -6.45 -9.94
C ILE A 106 -3.11 -5.58 -10.24
N CYS A 107 -2.88 -4.44 -10.86
CA CYS A 107 -3.92 -3.55 -11.35
C CYS A 107 -3.58 -3.10 -12.77
N SER A 108 -4.60 -2.82 -13.56
CA SER A 108 -4.51 -2.24 -14.90
C SER A 108 -5.64 -1.25 -15.12
N GLU A 109 -5.47 -0.35 -16.09
CA GLU A 109 -6.56 0.54 -16.51
C GLU A 109 -7.81 -0.26 -16.97
N ASN A 110 -9.01 0.28 -16.71
CA ASN A 110 -10.28 -0.38 -17.02
C ASN A 110 -10.76 -0.15 -18.48
N ALA A 111 -10.26 0.89 -19.16
CA ALA A 111 -10.77 1.30 -20.48
C ALA A 111 -9.65 1.70 -21.46
N GLY A 112 -9.43 0.88 -22.49
CA GLY A 112 -8.48 1.14 -23.58
C GLY A 112 -7.51 -0.02 -23.78
N PRO A 113 -6.64 -0.01 -24.80
CA PRO A 113 -5.46 -0.86 -24.81
C PRO A 113 -4.56 -0.40 -23.65
N GLY A 114 -4.86 -0.86 -22.44
CA GLY A 114 -4.23 -0.41 -21.20
C GLY A 114 -2.76 -0.79 -21.20
N ASP A 115 -1.89 0.19 -21.41
CA ASP A 115 -0.44 0.00 -21.45
C ASP A 115 0.19 0.04 -20.05
N GLU A 116 -0.55 0.52 -19.05
CA GLU A 116 -0.08 0.67 -17.69
C GLU A 116 -0.61 -0.41 -16.76
N VAL A 117 0.34 -1.03 -16.05
CA VAL A 117 0.14 -2.11 -15.11
C VAL A 117 0.94 -1.78 -13.86
N TRP A 118 0.29 -1.89 -12.71
CA TRP A 118 0.91 -1.72 -11.39
C TRP A 118 0.79 -3.01 -10.62
N GLY A 119 1.76 -3.33 -9.77
CA GLY A 119 1.67 -4.53 -8.97
C GLY A 119 2.98 -4.99 -8.35
N SER A 120 2.87 -6.06 -7.56
CA SER A 120 3.97 -6.68 -6.84
C SER A 120 4.84 -7.58 -7.73
N ALA A 121 6.15 -7.58 -7.49
CA ALA A 121 7.05 -8.60 -8.05
C ALA A 121 6.91 -9.98 -7.35
N PRO A 122 7.25 -11.08 -8.04
CA PRO A 122 7.15 -11.22 -9.48
C PRO A 122 5.69 -11.12 -9.91
N LEU A 123 5.43 -10.50 -11.06
CA LEU A 123 4.11 -10.56 -11.68
C LEU A 123 3.97 -11.91 -12.41
N PRO A 124 2.80 -12.58 -12.35
CA PRO A 124 2.56 -13.77 -13.17
C PRO A 124 2.74 -13.43 -14.65
N GLU A 125 3.27 -14.36 -15.47
CA GLU A 125 3.66 -14.11 -16.88
C GLU A 125 2.55 -13.48 -17.75
N THR A 126 1.28 -13.62 -17.35
CA THR A 126 0.12 -13.01 -18.00
C THR A 126 0.07 -11.48 -17.86
N ALA A 127 0.87 -10.90 -16.95
CA ALA A 127 1.08 -9.47 -16.79
C ALA A 127 2.18 -8.99 -17.75
N TYR A 128 1.86 -8.98 -19.05
CA TYR A 128 2.58 -8.36 -20.16
C TYR A 128 3.87 -7.60 -19.82
N ALA A 129 5.05 -8.23 -19.94
CA ALA A 129 6.39 -7.64 -20.17
C ALA A 129 6.83 -6.37 -19.40
N LYS A 130 6.12 -5.92 -18.37
CA LYS A 130 6.33 -4.66 -17.66
C LYS A 130 7.01 -4.94 -16.31
N PRO A 131 7.93 -4.05 -15.87
CA PRO A 131 8.53 -4.18 -14.55
C PRO A 131 7.46 -3.98 -13.46
N ALA A 132 7.60 -4.71 -12.36
CA ALA A 132 6.78 -4.49 -11.16
C ALA A 132 7.02 -3.09 -10.58
N THR A 133 6.00 -2.55 -9.93
CA THR A 133 6.04 -1.22 -9.30
C THR A 133 6.15 -1.29 -7.78
N ALA A 134 5.99 -2.48 -7.19
CA ALA A 134 6.07 -2.71 -5.76
C ALA A 134 6.66 -4.10 -5.44
N GLU A 135 7.05 -4.28 -4.18
CA GLU A 135 7.31 -5.59 -3.60
C GLU A 135 5.99 -6.19 -3.06
N PRO A 136 5.88 -7.52 -2.93
CA PRO A 136 4.74 -8.14 -2.27
C PRO A 136 4.71 -7.77 -0.79
N LEU A 137 3.50 -7.67 -0.23
CA LEU A 137 3.31 -7.20 1.15
C LEU A 137 3.30 -8.40 2.11
N PRO A 138 4.30 -8.55 3.00
CA PRO A 138 4.31 -9.65 3.96
C PRO A 138 3.26 -9.45 5.05
N VAL A 139 2.53 -10.51 5.37
CA VAL A 139 1.61 -10.55 6.50
C VAL A 139 1.74 -11.87 7.27
N THR A 140 1.56 -11.79 8.57
CA THR A 140 1.61 -12.93 9.49
C THR A 140 0.25 -13.05 10.14
N VAL A 141 -0.45 -14.15 9.87
CA VAL A 141 -1.73 -14.50 10.49
C VAL A 141 -1.46 -15.47 11.62
N ARG A 142 -1.95 -15.15 12.82
CA ARG A 142 -1.86 -16.00 14.01
C ARG A 142 -3.16 -15.87 14.79
N THR A 143 -3.79 -17.00 15.06
CA THR A 143 -4.94 -17.07 15.96
C THR A 143 -4.44 -17.39 17.36
N GLU A 144 -4.69 -16.48 18.30
CA GLU A 144 -4.42 -16.78 19.70
C GLU A 144 -5.38 -17.87 20.16
N THR A 145 -4.82 -19.00 20.58
CA THR A 145 -5.59 -20.02 21.30
C THR A 145 -5.59 -19.64 22.77
N CYS A 146 -6.66 -18.95 23.18
CA CYS A 146 -6.88 -18.62 24.58
C CYS A 146 -7.69 -19.73 25.27
N PHE A 147 -7.10 -20.35 26.30
CA PHE A 147 -7.79 -21.26 27.22
C PHE A 147 -8.09 -20.48 28.51
N GLY A 148 -9.31 -19.96 28.63
CA GLY A 148 -9.69 -19.08 29.74
C GLY A 148 -8.98 -17.73 29.65
N SER A 149 -8.25 -17.34 30.70
CA SER A 149 -7.46 -16.09 30.76
C SER A 149 -6.01 -16.24 30.30
N VAL A 150 -5.62 -17.42 29.79
CA VAL A 150 -4.26 -17.70 29.32
C VAL A 150 -4.30 -17.87 27.81
N CYS A 151 -3.66 -16.94 27.08
CA CYS A 151 -3.42 -17.07 25.66
C CYS A 151 -2.05 -17.71 25.45
N LEU A 152 -2.03 -18.85 24.77
CA LEU A 152 -0.77 -19.46 24.36
C LEU A 152 -0.22 -18.65 23.18
N PRO A 153 1.09 -18.31 23.18
CA PRO A 153 1.69 -17.72 22.00
C PRO A 153 1.60 -18.73 20.83
N PRO A 154 1.42 -18.25 19.60
CA PRO A 154 1.30 -19.11 18.43
C PRO A 154 2.52 -20.04 18.29
N GLY A 155 2.27 -21.33 18.02
CA GLY A 155 3.31 -22.33 17.72
C GLY A 155 3.69 -23.31 18.84
N LEU A 156 3.02 -23.28 19.99
CA LEU A 156 3.17 -24.28 21.07
C LEU A 156 1.94 -25.20 21.15
N GLY A 157 1.67 -25.94 20.08
CA GLY A 157 0.76 -27.09 20.09
C GLY A 157 1.56 -28.39 20.25
N LEU A 158 1.15 -29.24 21.19
CA LEU A 158 1.72 -30.56 21.51
C LEU A 158 1.80 -31.52 20.31
#